data_AF-A0A811V050-F1
#
_entry.id   AF-A0A811V050-F1
#
_cell.length_a   1.000
_cell.length_b   1.000
_cell.length_c   1.000
_cell.angle_alpha   90.00
_cell.angle_beta   90.00
_cell.angle_gamma   90.00
#
_symmetry.space_group_name_H-M   'P 1'
#
loop_
_entity.id
_entity.type
_entity.pdbx_description
1 polymer ?
#
loop_
_entity_poly.entity_id
_entity_poly.type
_entity_poly.pdbx_seq_one_letter_code
_entity_poly.pdbx_strand_id
1 'polypeptide(L)'
;MRVTSSLLGAHFGNLAKVHGIVTYKLSPFEQRAFAGAISKGLPNIFNRIRSNIFIVAPPFIVGYLIYDLIEREHHHLSRKNPKDFENEE
;
A
#
# COMPACT_ATOMS: atom_id res chain seq x y z
N MET A 1 12.25 13.63 -42.52
CA MET A 1 11.08 13.85 -41.65
C MET A 1 11.13 12.77 -40.57
N ARG A 2 11.53 13.10 -39.34
CA ARG A 2 11.63 12.11 -38.25
C ARG A 2 10.22 11.84 -37.73
N VAL A 3 9.63 10.72 -38.15
CA VAL A 3 8.38 10.19 -37.58
C VAL A 3 8.66 9.76 -36.14
N THR A 4 8.17 10.54 -35.19
CA THR A 4 8.35 10.30 -33.76
C THR A 4 7.56 9.06 -33.33
N SER A 5 8.15 8.20 -32.51
CA SER A 5 7.56 6.96 -31.96
C SER A 5 6.22 7.15 -31.23
N SER A 6 5.90 8.37 -30.83
CA SER A 6 4.59 8.78 -30.28
C SER A 6 3.42 8.65 -31.27
N LEU A 7 3.67 8.69 -32.59
CA LEU A 7 2.67 8.42 -33.63
C LEU A 7 2.46 6.92 -33.90
N LEU A 8 3.39 6.07 -33.47
CA LEU A 8 3.32 4.60 -33.61
C LEU A 8 2.73 3.90 -32.38
N GLY A 9 2.27 4.65 -31.38
CA GLY A 9 1.66 4.09 -30.17
C GLY A 9 0.31 3.43 -30.44
N ALA A 10 -0.01 2.39 -29.66
CA ALA A 10 -1.35 1.82 -29.64
C ALA A 10 -2.36 2.92 -29.27
N HIS A 11 -3.39 3.11 -30.11
CA HIS A 11 -4.40 4.15 -29.97
C HIS A 11 -5.79 3.55 -30.16
N PHE A 12 -6.83 4.27 -29.72
CA PHE A 12 -8.22 3.85 -29.93
C PHE A 12 -8.46 3.57 -31.42
N GLY A 13 -8.89 2.35 -31.74
CA GLY A 13 -9.01 1.84 -33.11
C GLY A 13 -7.94 0.82 -33.52
N ASN A 14 -6.76 0.82 -32.88
CA ASN A 14 -5.67 -0.14 -33.09
C ASN A 14 -5.11 -0.67 -31.75
N LEU A 15 -6.01 -1.05 -30.83
CA LEU A 15 -5.64 -1.59 -29.51
C LEU A 15 -5.59 -3.12 -29.52
N ALA A 16 -6.69 -3.75 -29.95
CA ALA A 16 -6.84 -5.19 -29.93
C ALA A 16 -7.92 -5.64 -30.92
N LYS A 17 -7.81 -6.88 -31.38
CA LYS A 17 -8.81 -7.55 -32.21
C LYS A 17 -9.79 -8.31 -31.30
N VAL A 18 -10.95 -7.71 -30.99
CA VAL A 18 -11.97 -8.28 -30.09
C VAL A 18 -13.26 -8.57 -30.86
N HIS A 19 -13.84 -9.76 -30.67
CA HIS A 19 -15.05 -10.20 -31.37
C HIS A 19 -16.07 -10.75 -30.35
N GLY A 20 -17.37 -10.51 -30.58
CA GLY A 20 -18.45 -11.18 -29.86
C GLY A 20 -18.73 -10.73 -28.43
N ILE A 21 -18.22 -9.56 -27.99
CA ILE A 21 -18.50 -9.03 -26.65
C ILE A 21 -19.60 -7.96 -26.73
N VAL A 22 -20.69 -8.16 -25.99
CA VAL A 22 -21.77 -7.18 -25.84
C VAL A 22 -21.74 -6.63 -24.42
N THR A 23 -21.67 -5.31 -24.27
CA THR A 23 -21.63 -4.63 -22.97
C THR A 23 -22.81 -3.69 -22.82
N TYR A 24 -23.53 -3.77 -21.70
CA TYR A 24 -24.63 -2.88 -21.37
C TYR A 24 -24.20 -1.86 -20.32
N LYS A 25 -24.69 -0.62 -20.46
CA LYS A 25 -24.41 0.48 -19.54
C LYS A 25 -25.67 1.31 -19.36
N LEU A 26 -25.89 1.80 -18.14
CA LEU A 26 -26.99 2.71 -17.81
C LEU A 26 -26.47 4.16 -17.79
N SER A 27 -27.33 5.14 -18.09
CA SER A 27 -26.96 6.56 -17.99
C SER A 27 -26.55 6.90 -16.55
N PRO A 28 -25.50 7.73 -16.31
CA PRO A 28 -25.12 8.13 -14.96
C PRO A 28 -26.25 8.80 -14.17
N PHE A 29 -27.15 9.50 -14.85
CA PHE A 29 -28.32 10.17 -14.25
C PHE A 29 -29.39 9.21 -13.77
N GLU A 30 -29.36 7.96 -14.23
CA GLU A 30 -30.28 6.89 -13.82
C GLU A 30 -29.66 5.99 -12.74
N GLN A 31 -28.37 6.16 -12.46
CA GLN A 31 -27.64 5.39 -11.45
C GLN A 31 -27.57 6.14 -10.11
N ARG A 32 -27.45 5.38 -9.02
CA ARG A 32 -27.15 5.95 -7.70
C ARG A 32 -25.64 5.94 -7.48
N ALA A 33 -25.04 7.11 -7.28
CA ALA A 33 -23.59 7.24 -7.12
C ALA A 33 -22.99 6.38 -5.99
N PHE A 34 -23.71 6.22 -4.88
CA PHE A 34 -23.28 5.44 -3.70
C PHE A 34 -24.08 4.14 -3.51
N ALA A 35 -24.57 3.54 -4.60
CA ALA A 35 -25.26 2.27 -4.54
C ALA A 35 -24.42 1.21 -3.81
N GLY A 36 -24.98 0.61 -2.74
CA GLY A 36 -24.31 -0.48 -2.01
C GLY A 36 -23.06 -0.08 -1.22
N ALA A 37 -22.78 1.21 -1.02
CA ALA A 37 -21.57 1.67 -0.32
C ALA A 37 -21.42 1.06 1.09
N ILE A 38 -22.51 0.93 1.84
CA ILE A 38 -22.49 0.34 3.19
C ILE A 38 -22.64 -1.18 3.10
N SER A 39 -23.71 -1.67 2.45
CA SER A 39 -24.07 -3.09 2.46
C SER A 39 -23.09 -4.00 1.72
N LYS A 40 -22.42 -3.50 0.67
CA LYS A 40 -21.42 -4.24 -0.11
C LYS A 40 -20.03 -3.62 0.01
N GLY A 41 -19.93 -2.29 0.08
CA GLY A 41 -18.64 -1.62 0.19
C GLY A 41 -17.89 -1.95 1.46
N LEU A 42 -18.50 -1.85 2.64
CA LEU A 42 -17.83 -2.15 3.92
C LEU A 42 -17.34 -3.60 4.02
N PRO A 43 -18.15 -4.64 3.72
CA PRO A 43 -17.66 -6.01 3.71
C PRO A 43 -16.50 -6.24 2.73
N ASN A 44 -16.56 -5.62 1.55
CA ASN A 44 -15.49 -5.73 0.55
C ASN A 44 -14.20 -5.03 1.01
N ILE A 45 -14.30 -3.88 1.67
CA ILE A 45 -13.14 -3.19 2.28
C ILE A 45 -12.49 -4.09 3.33
N PHE A 46 -13.29 -4.69 4.21
CA PHE A 46 -12.77 -5.61 5.23
C PHE A 46 -12.05 -6.80 4.60
N ASN A 47 -12.65 -7.43 3.58
CA ASN A 47 -12.01 -8.53 2.85
C ASN A 47 -10.67 -8.12 2.22
N ARG A 48 -10.59 -6.90 1.65
CA ARG A 48 -9.35 -6.35 1.07
C ARG A 48 -8.27 -6.08 2.12
N ILE A 49 -8.65 -5.59 3.30
CA ILE A 49 -7.69 -5.38 4.41
C ILE A 49 -7.18 -6.74 4.89
N ARG A 50 -8.10 -7.68 5.15
CA ARG A 50 -7.76 -9.02 5.64
C ARG A 50 -6.84 -9.78 4.70
N SER A 51 -7.01 -9.66 3.38
CA SER A 51 -6.16 -10.37 2.43
C SER A 51 -4.72 -9.84 2.36
N ASN A 52 -4.49 -8.59 2.78
CA ASN A 52 -3.17 -7.94 2.68
C ASN A 52 -2.48 -7.78 4.04
N ILE A 53 -3.21 -7.86 5.16
CA ILE A 53 -2.66 -7.56 6.49
C ILE A 53 -1.44 -8.44 6.83
N PHE A 54 -1.44 -9.71 6.44
CA PHE A 54 -0.32 -10.62 6.72
C PHE A 54 0.89 -10.43 5.80
N ILE A 55 0.73 -9.73 4.69
CA ILE A 55 1.84 -9.38 3.80
C ILE A 55 2.48 -8.08 4.28
N VAL A 56 1.65 -7.12 4.69
CA VAL A 56 2.07 -5.76 5.01
C VAL A 56 2.48 -5.62 6.48
N ALA A 57 1.72 -6.16 7.43
CA ALA A 57 1.95 -5.92 8.86
C ALA A 57 3.27 -6.52 9.39
N PRO A 58 3.70 -7.74 9.04
CA PRO A 58 4.92 -8.32 9.61
C PRO A 58 6.19 -7.48 9.45
N PRO A 59 6.55 -6.96 8.26
CA PRO A 59 7.74 -6.13 8.12
C PRO A 59 7.64 -4.82 8.91
N PHE A 60 6.45 -4.21 9.00
CA PHE A 60 6.25 -3.01 9.82
C PHE A 60 6.40 -3.29 11.32
N ILE A 61 5.87 -4.41 11.80
CA ILE A 61 6.01 -4.82 13.20
C ILE A 61 7.48 -5.06 13.52
N VAL A 62 8.19 -5.81 12.68
CA VAL A 62 9.62 -6.07 12.86
C VAL A 62 10.42 -4.76 12.87
N GLY A 63 10.16 -3.86 11.92
CA GLY A 63 10.82 -2.56 11.88
C GLY A 63 10.58 -1.72 13.14
N TYR A 64 9.35 -1.72 13.65
CA TYR A 64 9.02 -1.02 14.90
C TYR A 64 9.73 -1.63 16.11
N LEU A 65 9.79 -2.95 16.21
CA LEU A 65 10.50 -3.63 17.30
C LEU A 65 12.00 -3.33 17.28
N ILE A 66 12.63 -3.34 16.09
CA ILE A 66 14.04 -2.97 15.95
C ILE A 66 14.28 -1.53 16.39
N TYR A 67 13.41 -0.62 15.98
CA TYR A 67 13.50 0.79 16.36
C TYR A 67 13.43 0.98 17.89
N ASP A 68 12.43 0.38 18.54
CA ASP A 68 12.26 0.48 20.00
C ASP A 68 13.44 -0.15 20.76
N LEU A 69 13.96 -1.28 20.29
CA LEU A 69 15.14 -1.92 20.90
C LEU A 69 16.39 -1.04 20.81
N ILE A 70 16.67 -0.48 19.63
CA ILE A 70 17.86 0.36 19.42
C ILE A 70 17.78 1.64 20.26
N GLU A 71 16.61 2.29 20.32
CA GLU A 71 16.44 3.51 21.09
C GLU A 71 16.65 3.26 22.60
N ARG A 72 16.10 2.17 23.12
CA ARG A 72 16.27 1.76 24.52
C ARG A 72 17.73 1.46 24.85
N GLU A 73 18.40 0.70 23.99
CA GLU A 73 19.81 0.34 24.20
C GLU A 73 20.71 1.57 24.09
N HIS A 74 20.46 2.46 23.12
CA HIS A 74 21.18 3.71 22.99
C HIS A 74 21.04 4.58 24.25
N HIS A 75 19.82 4.71 24.79
CA HIS A 75 19.60 5.41 26.05
C HIS A 75 20.26 4.74 27.25
N HIS A 76 20.34 3.40 27.28
CA HIS A 76 21.00 2.66 28.35
C HIS A 76 22.51 2.90 28.33
N LEU A 77 23.15 2.73 27.15
CA LEU A 77 24.59 2.89 26.96
C LEU A 77 25.07 4.34 27.06
N SER A 78 24.19 5.31 26.80
CA SER A 78 24.51 6.73 26.97
C SER A 78 24.61 7.15 28.46
N ARG A 79 24.16 6.31 29.38
CA ARG A 79 24.30 6.57 30.82
C ARG A 79 25.67 6.11 31.31
N LYS A 80 26.28 6.91 32.19
CA LYS A 80 27.53 6.53 32.86
C LYS A 80 27.31 5.28 33.71
N ASN A 81 28.25 4.34 33.65
CA ASN A 81 28.24 3.15 34.51
C ASN A 81 28.95 3.48 35.85
N PRO A 82 28.27 3.38 37.00
CA PRO A 82 28.87 3.70 38.30
C PRO A 82 30.09 2.84 38.64
N LYS A 83 30.15 1.60 38.14
CA LYS A 83 31.22 0.64 38.43
C LYS A 83 32.58 1.05 37.86
N ASP A 84 32.58 1.91 36.84
CA ASP A 84 33.81 2.36 36.20
C ASP A 84 34.60 3.34 37.11
N PHE A 85 33.95 3.90 38.15
CA PHE A 85 34.54 4.87 39.07
C PHE A 85 34.88 4.27 40.45
N GLU A 86 34.74 2.95 40.65
CA GLU A 86 34.95 2.29 41.95
C GLU A 86 36.43 2.17 42.35
N ASN A 87 37.37 2.21 41.38
CA ASN A 87 38.82 2.05 41.60
C ASN A 87 39.63 3.29 41.23
N GLU A 88 38.99 4.44 41.03
CA GLU A 88 39.65 5.74 40.85
C GLU A 88 39.84 6.41 42.23
N GLU A 89 40.74 5.85 43.05
CA GLU A 89 41.33 6.51 44.24
C GLU A 89 42.74 7.02 43.93
#